data_AF-J1GYR5-F1
#
_entry.id   AF-J1GYR5-F1
#
_cell.length_a   1.000
_cell.length_b   1.000
_cell.length_c   1.000
_cell.angle_alpha   90.00
_cell.angle_beta   90.00
_cell.angle_gamma   90.00
#
_symmetry.space_group_name_H-M   'P 1'
#
loop_
_entity.id
_entity.type
_entity.pdbx_description
1 polymer ?
#
loop_
_entity_poly.entity_id
_entity_poly.type
_entity_poly.pdbx_seq_one_letter_code
_entity_poly.pdbx_strand_id
1 'polypeptide(L)' 'MVTKEELERKLTQVSHNDLIELCIVPAQKDGAEYNPAFLHLGFIHNGQYYDLESIDAYFNQEGIKTA' A
#
# COMPACT_ATOMS: atom_id res chain seq x y z
N MET A 1 -2.31 6.21 7.65
CA MET A 1 -1.06 5.59 8.12
C MET A 1 -1.16 4.08 7.90
N VAL A 2 -0.15 3.45 7.28
CA VAL A 2 -0.11 1.98 7.13
C VAL A 2 -0.03 1.36 8.52
N THR A 3 -1.02 0.56 8.90
CA THR A 3 -1.02 -0.11 10.21
C THR A 3 -0.43 -1.50 10.10
N LYS A 4 0.20 -1.97 11.19
CA LYS A 4 0.68 -3.35 11.29
C LYS A 4 -0.46 -4.35 11.11
N GLU A 5 -1.61 -4.08 11.72
CA GLU A 5 -2.80 -4.94 11.65
C GLU A 5 -3.31 -5.12 10.21
N GLU A 6 -3.38 -4.03 9.44
CA GLU A 6 -3.83 -4.09 8.05
C GLU A 6 -2.84 -4.80 7.13
N LEU A 7 -1.54 -4.64 7.39
CA LEU A 7 -0.49 -5.41 6.74
C LEU A 7 -0.61 -6.90 7.07
N GLU A 8 -0.73 -7.26 8.36
CA GLU A 8 -0.91 -8.65 8.80
C GLU A 8 -2.14 -9.28 8.17
N ARG A 9 -3.28 -8.55 8.11
CA ARG A 9 -4.51 -9.00 7.45
C ARG A 9 -4.33 -9.28 5.96
N LYS A 10 -3.52 -8.51 5.24
CA LYS A 10 -3.23 -8.78 3.81
C LYS A 10 -2.29 -9.97 3.66
N LEU A 11 -1.30 -10.09 4.54
CA LEU A 11 -0.35 -11.21 4.52
C LEU A 11 -0.99 -12.56 4.85
N THR A 12 -2.11 -12.62 5.57
CA THR A 12 -2.83 -13.89 5.80
C THR A 12 -3.44 -14.49 4.54
N GLN A 13 -3.55 -13.72 3.45
CA GLN A 13 -4.04 -14.19 2.15
C GLN A 13 -2.96 -14.90 1.33
N VAL A 14 -1.71 -14.89 1.80
CA VAL A 14 -0.54 -15.43 1.10
C VAL A 14 -0.17 -16.79 1.70
N SER A 15 0.13 -17.79 0.84
CA SER A 15 0.55 -19.09 1.33
C SER A 15 2.02 -19.09 1.74
N HIS A 16 2.41 -20.00 2.64
CA HIS A 16 3.75 -20.04 3.25
C HIS A 16 4.94 -20.17 2.25
N ASN A 17 4.68 -20.57 1.01
CA ASN A 17 5.69 -20.74 -0.04
C ASN A 17 5.61 -19.71 -1.17
N ASP A 18 4.69 -18.75 -1.08
CA ASP A 18 4.55 -17.72 -2.09
C ASP A 18 5.58 -16.60 -1.85
N LEU A 19 6.01 -15.96 -2.94
CA LEU A 19 6.88 -14.80 -2.85
C LEU A 19 6.01 -13.56 -2.63
N ILE A 20 6.38 -12.71 -1.68
CA ILE A 20 5.66 -11.46 -1.40
C ILE A 20 6.42 -10.30 -2.04
N GLU A 21 5.69 -9.43 -2.73
CA GLU A 21 6.14 -8.12 -3.16
C GLU A 21 5.67 -7.06 -2.16
N LEU A 22 6.62 -6.25 -1.68
CA LEU A 22 6.37 -5.07 -0.88
C LEU A 22 6.96 -3.87 -1.61
N CYS A 23 6.11 -3.02 -2.18
CA CYS A 23 6.54 -1.87 -2.95
C CYS A 23 6.03 -0.57 -2.31
N ILE A 24 6.94 0.29 -1.87
CA ILE A 24 6.60 1.62 -1.38
C ILE A 24 6.50 2.54 -2.58
N VAL A 25 5.29 3.01 -2.89
CA VAL A 25 5.07 4.01 -3.93
C VAL A 25 5.14 5.39 -3.26
N PRO A 26 6.13 6.23 -3.64
CA PRO A 26 6.25 7.56 -3.05
C PRO A 26 5.06 8.43 -3.45
N ALA A 27 4.83 9.52 -2.71
CA ALA A 27 3.82 10.49 -3.10
C ALA A 27 4.15 11.09 -4.47
N GLN A 28 3.13 11.23 -5.32
CA GLN A 28 3.26 11.72 -6.68
C GLN A 28 2.37 12.94 -6.87
N LYS A 29 2.84 13.88 -7.69
CA LYS A 29 2.05 15.03 -8.14
C LYS A 29 1.95 14.97 -9.65
N ASP A 30 0.73 14.86 -10.16
CA ASP A 30 0.44 14.90 -11.59
C ASP A 30 -0.42 16.13 -11.90
N GLY A 31 0.22 17.16 -12.44
CA GLY A 31 -0.41 18.47 -12.62
C GLY A 31 -0.96 19.06 -11.32
N ALA A 32 -2.28 19.16 -11.23
CA ALA A 32 -3.00 19.66 -10.05
C ALA A 32 -3.38 18.55 -9.05
N GLU A 33 -3.27 17.29 -9.44
CA GLU A 33 -3.64 16.14 -8.61
C GLU A 33 -2.47 15.71 -7.73
N TYR A 34 -2.78 15.46 -6.46
CA TYR A 34 -1.83 14.94 -5.48
C TYR A 34 -2.23 13.53 -5.08
N ASN A 35 -1.34 12.58 -5.36
CA ASN A 35 -1.46 11.19 -4.94
C ASN A 35 -0.56 10.96 -3.73
N PRO A 36 -1.10 10.61 -2.55
CA PRO A 36 -0.30 10.34 -1.37
C PRO A 36 0.58 9.10 -1.58
N ALA A 37 1.61 8.94 -0.75
CA ALA A 37 2.38 7.71 -0.72
C ALA A 37 1.49 6.53 -0.29
N PHE A 38 1.80 5.33 -0.76
CA PHE A 38 1.08 4.12 -0.36
C PHE A 38 2.01 2.89 -0.39
N LEU A 39 1.60 1.84 0.31
CA LEU A 39 2.26 0.54 0.27
C LEU A 39 1.46 -0.36 -0.68
N HIS A 40 2.06 -0.70 -1.82
CA HIS A 40 1.55 -1.72 -2.73
C HIS A 40 1.99 -3.11 -2.27
N LEU A 41 1.07 -4.07 -2.32
CA LEU A 41 1.29 -5.46 -1.94
C LEU A 41 0.84 -6.37 -3.07
N GLY A 42 1.71 -7.31 -3.41
CA GLY A 42 1.37 -8.41 -4.30
C GLY A 42 2.03 -9.69 -3.84
N PHE A 43 1.64 -10.81 -4.44
CA PHE A 43 2.35 -12.07 -4.26
C PHE A 43 2.44 -12.85 -5.56
N ILE A 44 3.44 -13.72 -5.64
CA ILE A 44 3.66 -14.61 -6.76
C ILE A 44 3.40 -16.04 -6.30
N HIS A 45 2.42 -16.68 -6.92
CA HIS A 45 2.10 -18.09 -6.72
C HIS A 45 2.24 -18.84 -8.05
N ASN A 46 3.10 -19.86 -8.10
CA ASN A 46 3.37 -20.65 -9.31
C ASN A 46 3.68 -19.80 -10.57
N GLY A 47 4.42 -18.70 -10.37
CA GLY A 47 4.80 -17.78 -11.46
C GLY A 47 3.69 -16.83 -11.92
N GLN A 48 2.51 -16.86 -11.30
CA GLN A 48 1.43 -15.90 -11.52
C GLN A 48 1.45 -14.82 -10.44
N TYR A 49 1.28 -13.57 -10.85
CA TYR A 49 1.20 -12.41 -9.97
C TYR A 49 -0.24 -12.14 -9.54
N TYR A 50 -0.43 -11.86 -8.27
CA TYR A 50 -1.70 -11.50 -7.67
C TYR A 50 -1.56 -10.20 -6.87
N ASP A 51 -2.44 -9.26 -7.14
CA ASP A 51 -2.54 -7.99 -6.42
C ASP A 51 -3.35 -8.18 -5.14
N LEU A 52 -2.82 -7.71 -4.00
CA LEU A 52 -3.48 -7.73 -2.69
C LEU A 52 -4.14 -6.39 -2.35
N GLU A 53 -4.21 -5.48 -3.31
CA GLU A 53 -4.60 -4.08 -3.19
C GLU A 53 -3.65 -3.27 -2.30
N SER A 54 -3.51 -1.99 -2.60
CA SER A 54 -2.65 -1.08 -1.83
C SER A 54 -3.19 -0.78 -0.42
N ILE A 55 -2.30 -0.41 0.50
CA ILE A 55 -2.64 0.24 1.77
C ILE A 55 -2.27 1.71 1.65
N ASP A 56 -3.26 2.59 1.65
CA ASP A 56 -3.05 4.04 1.58
C ASP A 56 -2.34 4.56 2.82
N ALA A 57 -1.21 5.26 2.63
CA ALA A 57 -0.65 6.05 3.71
C ALA A 57 -1.44 7.35 3.82
N TYR A 58 -2.62 7.32 4.47
CA TYR A 58 -3.33 8.54 4.82
C TYR A 58 -2.42 9.46 5.64
N PHE A 59 -2.28 10.71 5.19
CA PHE A 59 -1.92 11.83 6.05
C PHE A 59 -3.12 12.12 6.95
N ASN A 60 -2.94 12.19 8.27
CA ASN A 60 -3.97 12.74 9.15
C ASN A 60 -4.30 14.16 8.66
N GLN A 61 -5.52 14.39 8.18
CA GLN A 61 -6.03 15.71 7.81
C GLN A 61 -6.27 16.64 9.03
N GLU A 62 -5.52 16.49 10.12
CA GLU A 62 -5.62 17.39 11.28
C GLU A 62 -4.68 18.62 11.18
N GLY A 63 -4.01 18.83 10.04
CA GLY A 63 -2.92 19.81 9.91
C GLY A 63 -3.14 20.97 8.95
N ILE A 64 -4.14 20.96 8.06
CA ILE A 64 -4.32 22.06 7.09
C ILE A 64 -5.52 22.91 7.51
N LYS A 65 -5.32 23.74 8.55
CA LYS A 65 -6.09 24.97 8.68
C LYS A 65 -5.52 25.95 7.66
N THR A 66 -6.20 26.13 6.53
CA THR A 66 -5.95 27.26 5.66
C THR A 66 -6.22 28.55 6.44
N ALA A 67 -5.23 29.42 6.46
CA ALA A 67 -5.32 30.79 6.99
C ALA A 67 -6.19 31.67 6.10
#